data_AF-A0A9P5ZM35-F1
#
_entry.id   AF-A0A9P5ZM35-F1
#
_cell.length_a   1.000
_cell.length_b   1.000
_cell.length_c   1.000
_cell.angle_alpha   90.00
_cell.angle_beta   90.00
_cell.angle_gamma   90.00
#
_symmetry.space_group_name_H-M   'P 1'
#
loop_
_entity.id
_entity.type
_entity.pdbx_description
1 polymer ?
#
loop_
_entity_poly.entity_id
_entity_poly.type
_entity_poly.pdbx_seq_one_letter_code
_entity_poly.pdbx_strand_id
1 'polypeptide(L)'
;MDYQPYREVYQHDAANDWAYGFWRDKVRKRINDPWLQEKLAPTVKPYPLGAKRTPLEQNYYDLFNQPNVSLIDVNENDIDQITPEGIQTADGVARAFDVIVLATGFDAITGSMTQLDIRGTDGANIHDKWTSLASTYLGLMTADFPNMFFSYATHGPTALSNGPTALEIQSDWIVKCIRYAKEHGFSSIRASKEAEEQWTKLVNDIGDRGLWMRAKSWYTGANIPGKRVQHLNFSGGVGLYAQMCQENEEKGYEGFVFGGKSK
;
A
#
# COMPACT_ATOMS: atom_id res chain seq x y z
N MET A 1 -9.50 -16.31 25.35
CA MET A 1 -9.42 -14.86 25.58
C MET A 1 -8.84 -14.28 24.31
N ASP A 2 -9.71 -13.98 23.35
CA ASP A 2 -9.30 -13.54 22.02
C ASP A 2 -8.64 -12.17 22.15
N TYR A 3 -7.33 -12.13 21.97
CA TYR A 3 -6.58 -10.89 21.85
C TYR A 3 -6.96 -10.24 20.51
N GLN A 4 -8.08 -9.52 20.48
CA GLN A 4 -8.28 -8.53 19.44
C GLN A 4 -7.52 -7.26 19.87
N PRO A 5 -6.47 -6.83 19.15
CA PRO A 5 -5.99 -5.47 19.33
C PRO A 5 -7.19 -4.53 19.15
N TYR A 6 -7.30 -3.53 20.02
CA TYR A 6 -8.36 -2.52 19.99
C TYR A 6 -8.51 -1.96 18.56
N ARG A 7 -9.54 -2.42 17.83
CA ARG A 7 -9.78 -2.06 16.41
C ARG A 7 -9.93 -0.55 16.24
N GLU A 8 -10.40 0.10 17.29
CA GLU A 8 -10.58 1.52 17.46
C GLU A 8 -9.28 2.31 17.23
N VAL A 9 -8.10 1.70 17.47
CA VAL A 9 -6.80 2.35 17.25
C VAL A 9 -6.63 2.85 15.82
N TYR A 10 -7.22 2.17 14.83
CA TYR A 10 -7.10 2.56 13.43
C TYR A 10 -8.22 3.48 12.94
N GLN A 11 -9.20 3.80 13.79
CA GLN A 11 -10.43 4.53 13.43
C GLN A 11 -10.66 5.78 14.28
N HIS A 12 -10.17 5.81 15.52
CA HIS A 12 -10.42 6.87 16.48
C HIS A 12 -9.12 7.51 16.98
N ASP A 13 -9.05 8.84 16.90
CA ASP A 13 -7.87 9.60 17.29
C ASP A 13 -7.45 9.35 18.73
N ALA A 14 -8.39 9.39 19.69
CA ALA A 14 -8.07 9.20 21.11
C ALA A 14 -7.45 7.82 21.40
N ALA A 15 -7.96 6.76 20.77
CA ALA A 15 -7.41 5.42 20.90
C ALA A 15 -6.03 5.32 20.23
N ASN A 16 -5.86 5.94 19.06
CA ASN A 16 -4.60 6.01 18.36
C ASN A 16 -3.53 6.80 19.14
N ASP A 17 -3.91 7.93 19.74
CA ASP A 17 -3.05 8.79 20.56
C ASP A 17 -2.53 8.06 21.79
N TRP A 18 -3.41 7.32 22.47
CA TRP A 18 -3.00 6.50 23.60
C TRP A 18 -1.99 5.43 23.18
N ALA A 19 -2.27 4.70 22.08
CA ALA A 19 -1.36 3.69 21.56
C ALA A 19 -0.01 4.29 21.10
N TYR A 20 -0.04 5.47 20.47
CA TYR A 20 1.15 6.22 20.08
C TYR A 20 1.98 6.63 21.30
N GLY A 21 1.33 7.18 22.33
CA GLY A 21 2.00 7.55 23.57
C GLY A 21 2.70 6.37 24.23
N PHE A 22 2.03 5.21 24.29
CA PHE A 22 2.64 3.98 24.79
C PHE A 22 3.87 3.55 23.97
N TRP A 23 3.77 3.52 22.64
CA TRP A 23 4.89 3.21 21.75
C TRP A 23 6.06 4.18 21.98
N ARG A 24 5.79 5.49 21.98
CA ARG A 24 6.76 6.57 22.15
C ARG A 24 7.53 6.39 23.45
N ASP A 25 6.81 6.21 24.56
CA ASP A 25 7.42 6.10 25.89
C ASP A 25 8.24 4.81 26.05
N LYS A 26 7.90 3.74 25.34
CA LYS A 26 8.71 2.51 25.28
C LYS A 26 9.98 2.70 24.46
N VAL A 27 9.90 3.38 23.31
CA VAL A 27 11.06 3.67 22.46
C VAL A 27 12.04 4.61 23.17
N ARG A 28 11.55 5.70 23.78
CA ARG A 28 12.41 6.69 24.44
C ARG A 28 13.28 6.11 25.56
N LYS A 29 12.80 5.07 26.26
CA LYS A 29 13.58 4.37 27.30
C LYS A 29 14.84 3.67 26.77
N ARG A 30 14.94 3.47 25.45
CA ARG A 30 16.10 2.84 24.79
C ARG A 30 17.10 3.84 24.24
N ILE A 31 16.81 5.14 24.29
CA ILE A 31 17.62 6.20 23.68
C ILE A 31 18.13 7.11 24.79
N ASN A 32 19.45 7.28 24.87
CA ASN A 32 20.08 8.05 25.94
C ASN A 32 19.97 9.57 25.73
N ASP A 33 20.12 10.04 24.48
CA ASP A 33 20.10 11.45 24.13
C ASP A 33 18.65 11.98 24.00
N PRO A 34 18.24 13.01 24.78
CA PRO A 34 16.93 13.63 24.68
C PRO A 34 16.61 14.22 23.30
N TRP A 35 17.61 14.71 22.56
CA TRP A 35 17.40 15.21 21.20
C TRP A 35 17.01 14.06 20.26
N LEU A 36 17.73 12.93 20.32
CA LEU A 36 17.39 11.72 19.56
C LEU A 36 16.03 11.14 19.96
N GLN A 37 15.65 11.22 21.23
CA GLN A 37 14.31 10.83 21.68
C GLN A 37 13.21 11.62 20.96
N GLU A 38 13.38 12.92 20.79
CA GLU A 38 12.40 13.74 20.07
C GLU A 38 12.43 13.46 18.56
N LYS A 39 13.61 13.22 17.96
CA LYS A 39 13.69 12.93 16.53
C LYS A 39 13.15 11.55 16.14
N LEU A 40 13.43 10.51 16.93
CA LEU A 40 13.06 9.13 16.62
C LEU A 40 11.70 8.72 17.20
N ALA A 41 11.26 9.37 18.27
CA ALA A 41 9.97 9.12 18.93
C ALA A 41 9.36 10.45 19.42
N PRO A 42 8.90 11.33 18.51
CA PRO A 42 8.51 12.70 18.84
C PRO A 42 7.29 12.77 19.75
N THR A 43 7.22 13.87 20.50
CA THR A 43 6.10 14.17 21.39
C THR A 43 4.82 14.38 20.58
N VAL A 44 4.94 15.10 19.46
CA VAL A 44 3.89 15.29 18.47
C VAL A 44 3.98 14.18 17.43
N LYS A 45 2.93 13.36 17.30
CA LYS A 45 2.92 12.27 16.33
C LYS A 45 3.03 12.81 14.89
N PRO A 46 3.93 12.28 14.05
CA PRO A 46 4.03 12.72 12.66
C PRO A 46 2.84 12.25 11.81
N TYR A 47 2.23 11.12 12.21
CA TYR A 47 1.03 10.55 11.61
C TYR A 47 0.41 9.52 12.57
N PRO A 48 -0.86 9.11 12.36
CA PRO A 48 -1.50 8.07 13.17
C PRO A 48 -0.80 6.71 13.04
N LEU A 49 -0.70 5.96 14.15
CA LEU A 49 -0.22 4.58 14.10
C LEU A 49 -1.06 3.76 13.11
N GLY A 50 -0.40 2.93 12.31
CA GLY A 50 -1.03 2.12 11.27
C GLY A 50 -1.25 2.82 9.92
N ALA A 51 -1.20 4.16 9.84
CA ALA A 51 -1.30 4.87 8.56
C ALA A 51 -0.14 4.55 7.58
N LYS A 52 0.95 3.97 8.12
CA LYS A 52 2.02 3.30 7.38
C LYS A 52 2.28 1.93 7.99
N ARG A 53 2.87 1.01 7.22
CA ARG A 53 3.31 -0.30 7.74
C ARG A 53 4.42 -0.10 8.76
N THR A 54 4.21 -0.53 9.99
CA THR A 54 5.23 -0.47 11.04
C THR A 54 6.36 -1.45 10.74
N PRO A 55 7.61 -0.98 10.58
CA PRO A 55 8.76 -1.87 10.49
C PRO A 55 8.95 -2.64 11.79
N LEU A 56 9.33 -3.92 11.69
CA LEU A 56 9.79 -4.68 12.84
C LEU A 56 11.28 -4.46 12.98
N GLU A 57 11.73 -4.14 14.20
CA GLU A 57 13.13 -3.92 14.52
C GLU A 57 13.57 -4.78 15.70
N GLN A 58 14.87 -5.04 15.78
CA GLN A 58 15.46 -5.79 16.90
C GLN A 58 16.20 -4.84 17.85
N ASN A 59 17.08 -4.01 17.31
CA ASN A 59 17.95 -3.12 18.07
C ASN A 59 18.12 -1.73 17.42
N TYR A 60 17.22 -1.33 16.51
CA TYR A 60 17.38 -0.13 15.69
C TYR A 60 17.60 1.14 16.53
N TYR A 61 16.82 1.31 17.59
CA TYR A 61 16.93 2.47 18.47
C TYR A 61 18.19 2.44 19.34
N ASP A 62 18.64 1.25 19.75
CA ASP A 62 19.83 1.09 20.61
C ASP A 62 21.13 1.43 19.84
N LEU A 63 21.14 1.26 18.51
CA LEU A 63 22.27 1.61 17.66
C LEU A 63 22.66 3.10 17.80
N PHE A 64 21.68 3.98 18.00
CA PHE A 64 21.92 5.42 18.14
C PHE A 64 22.61 5.81 19.45
N ASN A 65 22.80 4.90 20.40
CA ASN A 65 23.62 5.13 21.59
C ASN A 65 25.12 4.87 21.35
N GLN A 66 25.50 4.35 20.18
CA GLN A 66 26.89 4.09 19.84
C GLN A 66 27.58 5.38 19.36
N PRO A 67 28.85 5.62 19.72
CA PRO A 67 29.55 6.87 19.39
C PRO A 67 29.80 7.07 17.88
N ASN A 68 29.69 6.01 17.08
CA ASN A 68 29.93 6.02 15.64
C ASN A 68 28.63 6.02 14.80
N VAL A 69 27.47 6.20 15.44
CA VAL A 69 26.18 6.29 14.76
C VAL A 69 25.61 7.69 14.98
N SER A 70 25.12 8.31 13.92
CA SER A 70 24.54 9.65 13.98
C SER A 70 23.27 9.74 13.15
N LEU A 71 22.27 10.44 13.67
CA LEU A 71 21.07 10.79 12.94
C LEU A 71 21.24 12.19 12.35
N ILE A 72 20.98 12.33 11.04
CA ILE A 72 20.89 13.64 10.38
C ILE A 72 19.42 13.88 10.04
N ASP A 73 18.81 14.92 10.62
CA ASP A 73 17.41 15.27 10.35
C ASP A 73 17.28 16.11 9.08
N VAL A 74 16.98 15.44 7.98
CA VAL A 74 16.82 16.09 6.67
C VAL A 74 15.49 16.85 6.53
N ASN A 75 14.57 16.79 7.51
CA ASN A 75 13.39 17.65 7.49
C ASN A 75 13.73 19.11 7.86
N GLU A 76 14.85 19.32 8.56
CA GLU A 76 15.36 20.67 8.86
C GLU A 76 16.23 21.20 7.72
N ASN A 77 17.03 20.31 7.10
CA ASN A 77 17.89 20.64 5.98
C ASN A 77 17.85 19.51 4.95
N ASP A 78 17.07 19.71 3.88
CA ASP A 78 16.91 18.74 2.80
C ASP A 78 18.27 18.34 2.20
N ILE A 79 18.33 17.15 1.60
CA ILE A 79 19.45 16.75 0.75
C ILE A 79 19.39 17.58 -0.53
N ASP A 80 20.48 18.30 -0.83
CA ASP A 80 20.60 19.11 -2.04
C ASP A 80 21.19 18.29 -3.18
N GLN A 81 22.35 17.68 -2.95
CA GLN A 81 23.05 16.90 -3.96
C GLN A 81 23.96 15.82 -3.38
N ILE A 82 24.26 14.82 -4.21
CA ILE A 82 25.37 13.88 -4.00
C ILE A 82 26.59 14.47 -4.72
N THR A 83 27.70 14.64 -3.99
CA THR A 83 28.99 15.07 -4.53
C THR A 83 29.92 13.86 -4.73
N PRO A 84 31.06 14.00 -5.44
CA PRO A 84 32.04 12.92 -5.53
C PRO A 84 32.53 12.40 -4.17
N GLU A 85 32.53 13.25 -3.14
CA GLU A 85 32.98 12.93 -1.78
C GLU A 85 31.86 12.38 -0.88
N GLY A 86 30.59 12.70 -1.16
CA GLY A 86 29.48 12.26 -0.31
C GLY A 86 28.16 13.01 -0.54
N ILE A 87 27.55 13.52 0.53
CA ILE A 87 26.22 14.16 0.48
C ILE A 87 26.29 15.57 1.06
N GLN A 88 25.69 16.52 0.33
CA GLN A 88 25.53 17.91 0.77
C GLN A 88 24.06 18.19 1.09
N THR A 89 23.82 18.82 2.24
CA THR A 89 22.50 19.34 2.64
C THR A 89 22.30 20.80 2.20
N ALA A 90 21.05 21.27 2.15
CA ALA A 90 20.67 22.58 1.62
C ALA A 90 21.29 23.79 2.35
N ASP A 91 21.75 23.58 3.58
CA ASP A 91 22.53 24.55 4.38
C ASP A 91 24.00 24.67 3.94
N GLY A 92 24.43 23.90 2.94
CA GLY A 92 25.79 23.85 2.44
C GLY A 92 26.71 22.88 3.19
N VAL A 93 26.20 22.15 4.18
CA VAL A 93 27.03 21.19 4.96
C VAL A 93 27.27 19.93 4.14
N ALA A 94 28.54 19.69 3.78
CA ALA A 94 28.98 18.48 3.09
C ALA A 94 29.47 17.42 4.10
N ARG A 95 29.08 16.16 3.87
CA ARG A 95 29.48 14.99 4.66
C ARG A 95 30.06 13.94 3.72
N ALA A 96 31.28 13.51 3.98
CA ALA A 96 31.97 12.51 3.16
C ALA A 96 31.53 11.08 3.52
N PHE A 97 31.34 10.25 2.51
CA PHE A 97 30.95 8.84 2.68
C PHE A 97 31.64 7.95 1.64
N ASP A 98 32.23 6.84 2.08
CA ASP A 98 32.79 5.83 1.17
C ASP A 98 31.69 4.97 0.53
N VAL A 99 30.56 4.79 1.22
CA VAL A 99 29.41 3.98 0.79
C VAL A 99 28.11 4.72 1.11
N ILE A 100 27.23 4.81 0.10
CA ILE A 100 25.89 5.38 0.24
C ILE A 100 24.85 4.29 -0.07
N VAL A 101 23.89 4.10 0.83
CA VAL A 101 22.76 3.18 0.65
C VAL A 101 21.48 3.98 0.44
N LEU A 102 20.86 3.83 -0.74
CA LEU A 102 19.60 4.51 -1.08
C LEU A 102 18.40 3.68 -0.63
N ALA A 103 17.84 4.03 0.52
CA ALA A 103 16.65 3.39 1.11
C ALA A 103 15.40 4.30 1.00
N THR A 104 15.18 4.93 -0.16
CA THR A 104 14.14 5.97 -0.37
C THR A 104 12.74 5.43 -0.64
N GLY A 105 12.58 4.10 -0.73
CA GLY A 105 11.29 3.44 -0.96
C GLY A 105 10.92 3.31 -2.45
N PHE A 106 9.62 3.21 -2.73
CA PHE A 106 9.10 2.86 -4.05
C PHE A 106 7.86 3.68 -4.41
N ASP A 107 7.56 3.75 -5.72
CA ASP A 107 6.19 3.92 -6.18
C ASP A 107 5.47 2.56 -6.12
N ALA A 108 4.85 2.28 -4.97
CA ALA A 108 4.26 0.97 -4.69
C ALA A 108 2.85 0.81 -5.28
N ILE A 109 2.43 -0.46 -5.37
CA ILE A 109 1.07 -0.91 -5.72
C ILE A 109 0.69 -0.70 -7.19
N THR A 110 0.71 0.53 -7.71
CA THR A 110 0.40 0.78 -9.13
C THR A 110 1.64 1.02 -9.99
N GLY A 111 2.74 1.47 -9.41
CA GLY A 111 3.95 1.86 -10.16
C GLY A 111 4.52 0.76 -11.06
N SER A 112 4.52 -0.49 -10.61
CA SER A 112 5.02 -1.62 -11.42
C SER A 112 4.17 -1.85 -12.68
N MET A 113 2.85 -1.69 -12.60
CA MET A 113 1.97 -1.91 -13.75
C MET A 113 1.96 -0.72 -14.71
N THR A 114 2.04 0.50 -14.18
CA THR A 114 2.02 1.73 -15.00
C THR A 114 3.36 2.02 -15.69
N GLN A 115 4.40 1.22 -15.42
CA GLN A 115 5.70 1.28 -16.11
C GLN A 115 5.80 0.31 -17.29
N LEU A 116 4.79 -0.53 -17.51
CA LEU A 116 4.71 -1.47 -18.64
C LEU A 116 3.83 -0.88 -19.75
N ASP A 117 4.14 -1.17 -21.02
CA ASP A 117 3.27 -0.80 -22.15
C ASP A 117 2.10 -1.79 -22.30
N ILE A 118 1.22 -1.82 -21.28
CA ILE A 118 0.01 -2.63 -21.27
C ILE A 118 -1.11 -1.80 -21.89
N ARG A 119 -1.75 -2.33 -22.95
CA ARG A 119 -2.82 -1.65 -23.67
C ARG A 119 -4.13 -2.45 -23.67
N GLY A 120 -5.22 -1.73 -23.46
CA GLY A 120 -6.57 -2.27 -23.50
C GLY A 120 -7.08 -2.47 -24.93
N THR A 121 -8.34 -2.90 -25.06
CA THR A 121 -8.96 -3.18 -26.36
C THR A 121 -9.15 -1.96 -27.26
N ASP A 122 -9.19 -0.77 -26.67
CA ASP A 122 -9.27 0.52 -27.36
C ASP A 122 -7.88 1.13 -27.65
N GLY A 123 -6.80 0.44 -27.27
CA GLY A 123 -5.42 0.91 -27.40
C GLY A 123 -4.97 1.85 -26.28
N ALA A 124 -5.83 2.18 -25.31
CA ALA A 124 -5.46 3.02 -24.17
C ALA A 124 -4.46 2.29 -23.26
N ASN A 125 -3.44 3.01 -22.80
CA ASN A 125 -2.44 2.47 -21.88
C ASN A 125 -2.99 2.46 -20.44
N ILE A 126 -2.67 1.42 -19.65
CA ILE A 126 -3.09 1.32 -18.25
C ILE A 126 -2.59 2.50 -17.40
N HIS A 127 -1.41 3.04 -17.71
CA HIS A 127 -0.86 4.26 -17.13
C HIS A 127 -1.86 5.41 -17.27
N ASP A 128 -2.36 5.64 -18.48
CA ASP A 128 -3.26 6.77 -18.76
C ASP A 128 -4.61 6.56 -18.08
N LYS A 129 -5.14 5.33 -18.09
CA LYS A 129 -6.37 4.97 -17.37
C LYS A 129 -6.26 5.28 -15.88
N TRP A 130 -5.15 4.92 -15.26
CA TRP A 130 -4.96 5.02 -13.81
C TRP A 130 -4.32 6.33 -13.34
N THR A 131 -3.89 7.20 -14.26
CA THR A 131 -3.36 8.53 -13.93
C THR A 131 -4.39 9.33 -13.12
N SER A 132 -5.67 9.26 -13.52
CA SER A 132 -6.73 10.00 -12.87
C SER A 132 -7.28 9.29 -11.64
N LEU A 133 -7.43 7.97 -11.64
CA LEU A 133 -7.93 7.17 -10.52
C LEU A 133 -7.56 5.71 -10.84
N ALA A 134 -6.76 5.05 -9.99
CA ALA A 134 -6.59 3.60 -10.17
C ALA A 134 -7.90 2.91 -9.77
N SER A 135 -8.45 2.11 -10.67
CA SER A 135 -9.75 1.45 -10.54
C SER A 135 -9.64 -0.01 -10.95
N THR A 136 -10.35 -0.88 -10.24
CA THR A 136 -10.35 -2.33 -10.48
C THR A 136 -11.67 -2.94 -10.03
N TYR A 137 -11.98 -4.15 -10.49
CA TYR A 137 -12.97 -5.01 -9.85
C TYR A 137 -12.30 -6.11 -9.03
N LEU A 138 -12.73 -6.26 -7.77
CA LEU A 138 -12.18 -7.18 -6.76
C LEU A 138 -10.67 -7.04 -6.48
N GLY A 139 -10.00 -6.02 -7.02
CA GLY A 139 -8.53 -5.95 -7.01
C GLY A 139 -7.87 -7.05 -7.85
N LEU A 140 -8.59 -7.59 -8.85
CA LEU A 140 -8.15 -8.72 -9.68
C LEU A 140 -8.11 -8.41 -11.18
N MET A 141 -9.00 -7.54 -11.66
CA MET A 141 -9.04 -7.09 -13.06
C MET A 141 -9.41 -5.62 -13.14
N THR A 142 -9.12 -5.00 -14.27
CA THR A 142 -9.62 -3.66 -14.60
C THR A 142 -10.38 -3.70 -15.93
N ALA A 143 -11.47 -2.94 -16.04
CA ALA A 143 -12.30 -2.88 -17.24
C ALA A 143 -11.49 -2.45 -18.47
N ASP A 144 -11.88 -2.89 -19.66
CA ASP A 144 -11.20 -2.63 -20.95
C ASP A 144 -9.87 -3.40 -21.16
N PHE A 145 -9.42 -4.20 -20.19
CA PHE A 145 -8.24 -5.09 -20.27
C PHE A 145 -8.67 -6.57 -20.10
N PRO A 146 -9.29 -7.20 -21.11
CA PRO A 146 -9.79 -8.57 -21.01
C PRO A 146 -8.65 -9.57 -20.81
N ASN A 147 -8.95 -10.66 -20.08
CA ASN A 147 -8.02 -11.75 -19.72
C ASN A 147 -6.76 -11.32 -18.96
N MET A 148 -6.68 -10.06 -18.52
CA MET A 148 -5.58 -9.56 -17.71
C MET A 148 -5.98 -9.59 -16.24
N PHE A 149 -5.48 -10.61 -15.53
CA PHE A 149 -5.57 -10.71 -14.08
C PHE A 149 -4.31 -10.15 -13.43
N PHE A 150 -4.49 -9.54 -12.26
CA PHE A 150 -3.40 -9.20 -11.36
C PHE A 150 -3.69 -9.73 -9.96
N SER A 151 -2.61 -10.02 -9.23
CA SER A 151 -2.64 -10.47 -7.85
C SER A 151 -1.72 -9.58 -7.02
N TYR A 152 -2.03 -9.42 -5.74
CA TYR A 152 -1.28 -8.59 -4.80
C TYR A 152 -1.06 -7.15 -5.32
N ALA A 153 -2.10 -6.60 -5.96
CA ALA A 153 -2.11 -5.29 -6.60
C ALA A 153 -3.12 -4.33 -5.93
N THR A 154 -3.44 -3.22 -6.60
CA THR A 154 -4.36 -2.21 -6.06
C THR A 154 -5.73 -2.80 -5.77
N HIS A 155 -6.39 -2.28 -4.73
CA HIS A 155 -7.72 -2.65 -4.25
C HIS A 155 -7.91 -4.12 -3.83
N GLY A 156 -6.84 -4.91 -3.75
CA GLY A 156 -6.78 -6.11 -2.91
C GLY A 156 -6.30 -5.79 -1.48
N PRO A 157 -6.29 -6.74 -0.55
CA PRO A 157 -5.78 -6.52 0.80
C PRO A 157 -4.30 -6.12 0.84
N THR A 158 -3.50 -6.71 -0.06
CA THR A 158 -2.13 -6.34 -0.43
C THR A 158 -1.25 -5.89 0.74
N ALA A 159 -1.09 -4.58 0.94
CA ALA A 159 -0.19 -4.00 1.92
C ALA A 159 -0.65 -4.23 3.37
N LEU A 160 -1.96 -4.36 3.56
CA LEU A 160 -2.65 -4.50 4.84
C LEU A 160 -2.87 -5.97 5.22
N SER A 161 -2.18 -6.90 4.54
CA SER A 161 -2.26 -8.33 4.80
C SER A 161 -0.89 -8.99 4.91
N ASN A 162 -0.91 -10.25 5.34
CA ASN A 162 0.16 -11.19 5.01
C ASN A 162 0.12 -11.46 3.50
N GLY A 163 1.28 -11.40 2.84
CA GLY A 163 1.39 -11.52 1.38
C GLY A 163 0.89 -12.86 0.85
N PRO A 164 1.49 -14.00 1.30
CA PRO A 164 1.08 -15.33 0.89
C PRO A 164 -0.42 -15.61 1.09
N THR A 165 -1.00 -15.19 2.22
CA THR A 165 -2.43 -15.39 2.49
C THR A 165 -3.33 -14.69 1.46
N ALA A 166 -3.04 -13.43 1.13
CA ALA A 166 -3.81 -12.73 0.10
C ALA A 166 -3.59 -13.36 -1.30
N LEU A 167 -2.35 -13.75 -1.61
CA LEU A 167 -2.01 -14.38 -2.88
C LEU A 167 -2.74 -15.72 -3.08
N GLU A 168 -2.84 -16.57 -2.06
CA GLU A 168 -3.57 -17.85 -2.15
C GLU A 168 -5.05 -17.62 -2.46
N ILE A 169 -5.71 -16.73 -1.71
CA ILE A 169 -7.13 -16.37 -1.95
C ILE A 169 -7.33 -15.89 -3.39
N GLN A 170 -6.49 -14.97 -3.84
CA GLN A 170 -6.60 -14.38 -5.18
C GLN A 170 -6.29 -15.38 -6.28
N SER A 171 -5.25 -16.20 -6.11
CA SER A 171 -4.82 -17.19 -7.09
C SER A 171 -5.86 -18.29 -7.25
N ASP A 172 -6.42 -18.79 -6.15
CA ASP A 172 -7.47 -19.80 -6.17
C ASP A 172 -8.71 -19.27 -6.90
N TRP A 173 -9.14 -18.04 -6.60
CA TRP A 173 -10.25 -17.40 -7.31
C TRP A 173 -9.96 -17.25 -8.81
N ILE A 174 -8.77 -16.77 -9.20
CA ILE A 174 -8.38 -16.57 -10.61
C ILE A 174 -8.41 -17.91 -11.36
N VAL A 175 -7.80 -18.96 -10.79
CA VAL A 175 -7.75 -20.28 -11.41
C VAL A 175 -9.15 -20.84 -11.63
N LYS A 176 -10.03 -20.71 -10.64
CA LYS A 176 -11.43 -21.15 -10.75
C LYS A 176 -12.21 -20.34 -11.80
N CYS A 177 -12.03 -19.02 -11.88
CA CYS A 177 -12.66 -18.18 -12.89
C CYS A 177 -12.24 -18.57 -14.31
N ILE A 178 -10.94 -18.81 -14.51
CA ILE A 178 -10.40 -19.28 -15.81
C ILE A 178 -10.96 -20.66 -16.16
N ARG A 179 -11.07 -21.57 -15.19
CA ARG A 179 -11.68 -22.89 -15.41
C ARG A 179 -13.15 -22.78 -15.80
N TYR A 180 -13.92 -21.95 -15.09
CA TYR A 180 -15.31 -21.68 -15.41
C TYR A 180 -15.47 -21.17 -16.85
N ALA A 181 -14.63 -20.22 -17.27
CA ALA A 181 -14.66 -19.72 -18.64
C ALA A 181 -14.41 -20.83 -19.68
N LYS A 182 -13.41 -21.69 -19.43
CA LYS A 182 -13.10 -22.82 -20.32
C LYS A 182 -14.23 -23.85 -20.38
N GLU A 183 -14.76 -24.24 -19.24
CA GLU A 183 -15.85 -25.23 -19.12
C GLU A 183 -17.13 -24.76 -19.83
N HIS A 184 -17.35 -23.44 -19.93
CA HIS A 184 -18.50 -22.84 -20.62
C HIS A 184 -18.18 -22.35 -22.04
N GLY A 185 -16.98 -22.61 -22.57
CA GLY A 185 -16.59 -22.27 -23.94
C GLY A 185 -16.31 -20.79 -24.21
N PHE A 186 -16.08 -19.99 -23.16
CA PHE A 186 -15.69 -18.58 -23.28
C PHE A 186 -14.18 -18.44 -23.51
N SER A 187 -13.79 -17.42 -24.29
CA SER A 187 -12.37 -17.09 -24.59
C SER A 187 -11.94 -15.72 -24.07
N SER A 188 -12.89 -14.94 -23.55
CA SER A 188 -12.65 -13.62 -22.97
C SER A 188 -13.39 -13.48 -21.65
N ILE A 189 -12.70 -12.95 -20.65
CA ILE A 189 -13.20 -12.53 -19.36
C ILE A 189 -12.83 -11.05 -19.22
N ARG A 190 -13.76 -10.19 -18.82
CA ARG A 190 -13.47 -8.79 -18.49
C ARG A 190 -14.30 -8.35 -17.28
N ALA A 191 -13.78 -7.44 -16.46
CA ALA A 191 -14.61 -6.73 -15.50
C ALA A 191 -15.55 -5.77 -16.25
N SER A 192 -16.81 -5.66 -15.81
CA SER A 192 -17.69 -4.57 -16.25
C SER A 192 -17.25 -3.24 -15.63
N LYS A 193 -17.58 -2.12 -16.29
CA LYS A 193 -17.24 -0.78 -15.80
C LYS A 193 -17.99 -0.48 -14.50
N GLU A 194 -19.25 -0.88 -14.44
CA GLU A 194 -20.12 -0.71 -13.29
C GLU A 194 -19.58 -1.45 -12.06
N ALA A 195 -19.12 -2.69 -12.24
CA ALA A 195 -18.55 -3.49 -11.17
C ALA A 195 -17.21 -2.90 -10.67
N GLU A 196 -16.35 -2.44 -11.58
CA GLU A 196 -15.12 -1.72 -11.26
C GLU A 196 -15.37 -0.43 -10.45
N GLU A 197 -16.36 0.37 -10.87
CA GLU A 197 -16.74 1.61 -10.19
C GLU A 197 -17.29 1.33 -8.79
N GLN A 198 -18.21 0.35 -8.68
CA GLN A 198 -18.80 -0.04 -7.40
C GLN A 198 -17.76 -0.58 -6.41
N TRP A 199 -16.82 -1.42 -6.89
CA TRP A 199 -15.72 -1.91 -6.05
C TRP A 199 -14.79 -0.78 -5.61
N THR A 200 -14.42 0.11 -6.53
CA THR A 200 -13.57 1.26 -6.22
C THR A 200 -14.26 2.17 -5.19
N LYS A 201 -15.56 2.40 -5.32
CA LYS A 201 -16.34 3.14 -4.32
C LYS A 201 -16.32 2.44 -2.96
N LEU A 202 -16.56 1.12 -2.93
CA LEU A 202 -16.55 0.35 -1.70
C LEU A 202 -15.18 0.42 -0.99
N VAL A 203 -14.08 0.26 -1.72
CA VAL A 203 -12.72 0.36 -1.16
C VAL A 203 -12.51 1.71 -0.51
N ASN A 204 -12.93 2.79 -1.17
CA ASN A 204 -12.85 4.15 -0.60
C ASN A 204 -13.76 4.30 0.63
N ASP A 205 -15.02 3.88 0.55
CA ASP A 205 -15.99 3.98 1.66
C ASP A 205 -15.54 3.21 2.91
N ILE A 206 -14.88 2.06 2.75
CA ILE A 206 -14.30 1.31 3.87
C ILE A 206 -13.05 2.02 4.39
N GLY A 207 -12.18 2.46 3.48
CA GLY A 207 -10.94 3.17 3.81
C GLY A 207 -11.17 4.47 4.57
N ASP A 208 -12.20 5.23 4.22
CA ASP A 208 -12.53 6.53 4.84
C ASP A 208 -12.97 6.42 6.30
N ARG A 209 -13.30 5.21 6.77
CA ARG A 209 -13.59 4.94 8.19
C ARG A 209 -12.32 4.86 9.04
N GLY A 210 -11.15 4.76 8.41
CA GLY A 210 -9.87 4.64 9.08
C GLY A 210 -9.03 5.91 9.01
N LEU A 211 -7.85 5.84 9.63
CA LEU A 211 -6.90 6.96 9.70
C LEU A 211 -5.84 6.94 8.58
N TRP A 212 -5.98 6.05 7.57
CA TRP A 212 -4.96 5.76 6.55
C TRP A 212 -4.54 6.96 5.72
N MET A 213 -5.49 7.84 5.39
CA MET A 213 -5.27 9.01 4.52
C MET A 213 -4.52 10.15 5.22
N ARG A 214 -4.25 10.03 6.52
CA ARG A 214 -3.62 11.08 7.34
C ARG A 214 -2.09 11.00 7.36
N ALA A 215 -1.49 10.31 6.40
CA ALA A 215 -0.04 10.21 6.23
C ALA A 215 0.36 10.33 4.77
N LYS A 216 1.52 10.93 4.50
CA LYS A 216 2.22 10.79 3.20
C LYS A 216 2.75 9.37 3.07
N SER A 217 1.87 8.44 2.68
CA SER A 217 2.09 6.99 2.71
C SER A 217 2.00 6.40 1.31
N TRP A 218 2.80 5.35 1.08
CA TRP A 218 2.70 4.55 -0.14
C TRP A 218 1.42 3.71 -0.19
N TYR A 219 0.73 3.51 0.96
CA TYR A 219 -0.61 2.91 1.00
C TYR A 219 -1.63 3.68 0.15
N THR A 220 -1.38 4.97 -0.08
CA THR A 220 -2.32 5.88 -0.73
C THR A 220 -1.74 6.58 -1.94
N GLY A 221 -0.47 6.31 -2.28
CA GLY A 221 0.28 7.00 -3.33
C GLY A 221 0.79 8.40 -2.95
N ALA A 222 0.53 8.87 -1.72
CA ALA A 222 0.86 10.24 -1.29
C ALA A 222 2.37 10.52 -1.12
N ASN A 223 3.24 9.52 -1.27
CA ASN A 223 4.69 9.69 -1.27
C ASN A 223 5.26 10.04 -2.65
N ILE A 224 4.46 9.95 -3.73
CA ILE A 224 4.90 10.23 -5.09
C ILE A 224 4.35 11.60 -5.54
N PRO A 225 5.22 12.59 -5.83
CA PRO A 225 4.78 13.89 -6.31
C PRO A 225 3.92 13.79 -7.58
N GLY A 226 2.83 14.56 -7.63
CA GLY A 226 1.91 14.60 -8.78
C GLY A 226 0.94 13.40 -8.89
N LYS A 227 1.11 12.34 -8.08
CA LYS A 227 0.21 11.19 -8.08
C LYS A 227 -1.06 11.49 -7.30
N ARG A 228 -2.21 10.99 -7.79
CA ARG A 228 -3.47 11.09 -7.06
C ARG A 228 -3.39 10.28 -5.76
N VAL A 229 -3.78 10.92 -4.67
CA VAL A 229 -3.96 10.27 -3.38
C VAL A 229 -5.33 9.58 -3.33
N GLN A 230 -5.35 8.29 -3.04
CA GLN A 230 -6.57 7.48 -2.93
C GLN A 230 -6.31 6.22 -2.09
N HIS A 231 -7.36 5.47 -1.72
CA HIS A 231 -7.15 4.17 -1.10
C HIS A 231 -6.70 3.15 -2.16
N LEU A 232 -5.48 2.64 -2.03
CA LEU A 232 -4.94 1.64 -2.97
C LEU A 232 -5.05 0.20 -2.45
N ASN A 233 -5.57 0.00 -1.24
CA ASN A 233 -5.71 -1.31 -0.62
C ASN A 233 -7.13 -1.49 -0.09
N PHE A 234 -7.66 -2.70 -0.14
CA PHE A 234 -8.89 -3.07 0.56
C PHE A 234 -8.62 -3.20 2.05
N SER A 235 -9.13 -2.24 2.84
CA SER A 235 -8.90 -2.15 4.29
C SER A 235 -9.96 -2.86 5.14
N GLY A 236 -10.91 -3.58 4.52
CA GLY A 236 -11.94 -4.37 5.21
C GLY A 236 -11.43 -5.66 5.87
N GLY A 237 -10.15 -5.99 5.67
CA GLY A 237 -9.52 -7.19 6.20
C GLY A 237 -9.64 -8.41 5.28
N VAL A 238 -8.67 -9.32 5.41
CA VAL A 238 -8.53 -10.50 4.54
C VAL A 238 -9.75 -11.43 4.62
N GLY A 239 -10.36 -11.59 5.80
CA GLY A 239 -11.53 -12.44 5.97
C GLY A 239 -12.75 -11.96 5.19
N LEU A 240 -13.06 -10.66 5.27
CA LEU A 240 -14.15 -10.07 4.48
C LEU A 240 -13.84 -10.14 2.98
N TYR A 241 -12.61 -9.84 2.58
CA TYR A 241 -12.20 -9.95 1.17
C TYR A 241 -12.38 -11.37 0.61
N ALA A 242 -11.96 -12.39 1.38
CA ALA A 242 -12.12 -13.80 1.00
C ALA A 242 -13.60 -14.16 0.84
N GLN A 243 -14.45 -13.73 1.78
CA GLN A 243 -15.90 -13.93 1.71
C GLN A 243 -16.48 -13.30 0.45
N MET A 244 -16.11 -12.06 0.12
CA MET A 244 -16.60 -11.38 -1.09
C MET A 244 -16.16 -12.08 -2.38
N CYS A 245 -14.93 -12.63 -2.42
CA CYS A 245 -14.46 -13.43 -3.55
C CYS A 245 -15.25 -14.74 -3.69
N GLN A 246 -15.52 -15.42 -2.56
CA GLN A 246 -16.32 -16.64 -2.54
C GLN A 246 -17.77 -16.37 -2.97
N GLU A 247 -18.41 -15.34 -2.43
CA GLU A 247 -19.78 -14.96 -2.81
C GLU A 247 -19.87 -14.59 -4.30
N ASN A 248 -18.83 -13.97 -4.85
CA ASN A 248 -18.76 -13.70 -6.28
C ASN A 248 -18.70 -15.00 -7.12
N GLU A 249 -17.88 -15.97 -6.71
CA GLU A 249 -17.81 -17.30 -7.33
C GLU A 249 -19.17 -18.01 -7.28
N GLU A 250 -19.83 -18.03 -6.12
CA GLU A 250 -21.13 -18.67 -5.90
C GLU A 250 -22.26 -18.05 -6.73
N LYS A 251 -22.15 -16.75 -7.04
CA LYS A 251 -23.09 -16.01 -7.91
C LYS A 251 -22.74 -16.11 -9.40
N GLY A 252 -21.85 -17.02 -9.78
CA GLY A 252 -21.46 -17.21 -11.18
C GLY A 252 -20.63 -16.06 -11.74
N TYR A 253 -19.74 -15.50 -10.91
CA TYR A 253 -18.82 -14.41 -11.27
C TYR A 253 -19.54 -13.12 -11.70
N GLU A 254 -20.55 -12.71 -10.92
CA GLU A 254 -21.27 -11.45 -11.11
C GLU A 254 -20.29 -10.27 -11.31
N GLY A 255 -20.61 -9.32 -12.19
CA GLY A 255 -19.72 -8.20 -12.52
C GLY A 255 -18.58 -8.53 -13.49
N PHE A 256 -18.29 -9.81 -13.76
CA PHE A 256 -17.46 -10.23 -14.89
C PHE A 256 -18.33 -10.54 -16.12
N VAL A 257 -17.86 -10.11 -17.28
CA VAL A 257 -18.49 -10.38 -18.58
C VAL A 257 -17.66 -11.43 -19.30
N PHE A 258 -18.29 -12.57 -19.55
CA PHE A 258 -17.72 -13.67 -20.33
C PHE A 258 -18.15 -13.56 -21.80
N GLY A 259 -17.23 -13.79 -22.71
CA GLY A 259 -17.49 -13.63 -24.15
C GLY A 259 -16.50 -14.36 -25.04
N GLY A 260 -16.69 -14.15 -26.35
CA GLY A 260 -15.97 -14.88 -27.40
C GLY A 260 -16.42 -16.34 -27.52
N LYS A 261 -15.88 -17.06 -28.51
CA LYS A 261 -16.05 -18.51 -28.65
C LYS A 261 -14.68 -19.15 -28.56
N SER A 262 -14.50 -20.11 -27.65
CA SER A 262 -13.37 -21.03 -27.71
C SER A 262 -13.35 -21.67 -29.10
N LYS A 263 -12.20 -21.64 -29.77
CA LYS A 263 -11.97 -22.52 -30.93
C LYS A 263 -11.87 -23.97 -30.47
#